data_AF-L1LVR7-F1
#
_entry.id   AF-L1LVR7-F1
#
_cell.length_a   1.000
_cell.length_b   1.000
_cell.length_c   1.000
_cell.angle_alpha   90.00
_cell.angle_beta   90.00
_cell.angle_gamma   90.00
#
_symmetry.space_group_name_H-M   'P 1'
#
loop_
_entity.id
_entity.type
_entity.pdbx_description
1 polymer ?
#
loop_
_entity_poly.entity_id
_entity_poly.type
_entity_poly.pdbx_seq_one_letter_code
_entity_poly.pdbx_strand_id
1 'polypeptide(L)'
;MHTQPRQSIAFWFASNFLPGPLAIGFLGPLQGLGFWQSVLAIIPAILLGSLVSRRQPFIPCAILLLPLALVLHTVHLQILARMAIHLLPGTPQHWLLLAVSLSALLAFIGPPLLYRLLTLLAPLLALVLVLLGFAAPLLLEADTAQRQPGFAWSAFASLAVAATLWQILLPALVNQGPAHYLGLSLPALGLMCLGALMASAIPAVDTVLSLRLLGERIIPGLGSATLALLALCMLGAMAVQGRALVTALAARPRKTKARVLLLAGFVMSLLLTWVPLY
;
A
#
# COMPACT_ATOMS: atom_id res chain seq x y z
N MET A 1 -22.08 18.31 18.02
CA MET A 1 -22.01 17.40 16.85
C MET A 1 -20.66 17.56 16.18
N HIS A 2 -19.70 16.66 16.43
CA HIS A 2 -18.46 16.64 15.65
C HIS A 2 -18.78 15.97 14.30
N THR A 3 -18.94 16.78 13.26
CA THR A 3 -19.01 16.28 11.89
C THR A 3 -17.69 15.58 11.59
N GLN A 4 -17.74 14.29 11.27
CA GLN A 4 -16.55 13.61 10.78
C GLN A 4 -16.04 14.34 9.53
N PRO A 5 -14.73 14.60 9.41
CA PRO A 5 -14.20 15.25 8.21
C PRO A 5 -14.54 14.39 7.00
N ARG A 6 -15.11 15.01 5.96
CA ARG A 6 -15.48 14.31 4.73
C ARG A 6 -14.23 13.67 4.12
N GLN A 7 -14.27 12.35 3.94
CA GLN A 7 -13.23 11.59 3.23
C GLN A 7 -13.25 12.02 1.76
N SER A 8 -12.38 12.95 1.38
CA SER A 8 -12.30 13.52 0.04
C SER A 8 -11.64 12.55 -0.96
N ILE A 9 -11.72 12.88 -2.26
CA ILE A 9 -10.96 12.15 -3.30
C ILE A 9 -9.46 12.18 -2.97
N ALA A 10 -8.94 13.33 -2.52
CA ALA A 10 -7.54 13.52 -2.15
C ALA A 10 -7.11 12.63 -0.97
N PHE A 11 -7.98 12.47 0.05
CA PHE A 11 -7.72 11.54 1.15
C PHE A 11 -7.57 10.09 0.65
N TRP A 12 -8.51 9.64 -0.19
CA TRP A 12 -8.44 8.29 -0.77
C TRP A 12 -7.23 8.12 -1.70
N PHE A 13 -6.89 9.17 -2.44
CA PHE A 13 -5.70 9.21 -3.28
C PHE A 13 -4.44 8.96 -2.45
N ALA A 14 -4.20 9.77 -1.43
CA ALA A 14 -3.01 9.64 -0.59
C ALA A 14 -3.00 8.30 0.15
N SER A 15 -4.10 7.91 0.81
CA SER A 15 -4.16 6.66 1.57
C SER A 15 -3.97 5.40 0.73
N ASN A 16 -4.16 5.47 -0.60
CA ASN A 16 -3.90 4.38 -1.53
C ASN A 16 -2.60 4.55 -2.34
N PHE A 17 -1.95 5.72 -2.25
CA PHE A 17 -0.64 5.99 -2.84
C PHE A 17 0.46 5.51 -1.88
N LEU A 18 0.53 4.20 -1.70
CA LEU A 18 1.48 3.54 -0.80
C LEU A 18 2.49 2.72 -1.61
N PRO A 19 3.66 2.36 -1.05
CA PRO A 19 4.62 1.52 -1.77
C PRO A 19 4.14 0.08 -2.01
N GLY A 20 3.08 -0.37 -1.32
CA GLY A 20 2.48 -1.69 -1.52
C GLY A 20 2.01 -1.94 -2.96
N PRO A 21 1.22 -1.03 -3.58
CA PRO A 21 0.85 -1.08 -4.99
C PRO A 21 2.05 -1.23 -5.92
N LEU A 22 3.12 -0.46 -5.68
CA LEU A 22 4.34 -0.60 -6.45
C LEU A 22 4.89 -2.03 -6.36
N ALA A 23 4.99 -2.58 -5.15
CA ALA A 23 5.46 -3.94 -4.92
C ALA A 23 4.55 -5.02 -5.53
N ILE A 24 3.23 -4.80 -5.55
CA ILE A 24 2.29 -5.70 -6.24
C ILE A 24 2.58 -5.69 -7.75
N GLY A 25 2.85 -4.52 -8.33
CA GLY A 25 3.24 -4.40 -9.74
C GLY A 25 4.47 -5.25 -10.12
N PHE A 26 5.41 -5.41 -9.20
CA PHE A 26 6.61 -6.23 -9.42
C PHE A 26 6.29 -7.73 -9.55
N LEU A 27 5.20 -8.22 -8.96
CA LEU A 27 4.90 -9.65 -8.90
C LEU A 27 4.78 -10.29 -10.28
N GLY A 28 4.19 -9.58 -11.25
CA GLY A 28 4.04 -10.10 -12.62
C GLY A 28 5.39 -10.35 -13.27
N PRO A 29 6.24 -9.32 -13.44
CA PRO A 29 7.54 -9.50 -14.07
C PRO A 29 8.50 -10.43 -13.33
N LEU A 30 8.46 -10.44 -11.99
CA LEU A 30 9.24 -11.39 -11.19
C LEU A 30 8.81 -12.85 -11.40
N GLN A 31 7.57 -13.07 -11.84
CA GLN A 31 7.04 -14.40 -12.18
C GLN A 31 7.11 -14.70 -13.68
N GLY A 32 7.78 -13.85 -14.47
CA GLY A 32 8.04 -14.06 -15.90
C GLY A 32 7.03 -13.43 -16.86
N LEU A 33 6.02 -12.71 -16.37
CA LEU A 33 5.11 -11.96 -17.26
C LEU A 33 5.81 -10.75 -17.87
N GLY A 34 5.54 -10.47 -19.14
CA GLY A 34 5.94 -9.19 -19.73
C GLY A 34 5.20 -8.01 -19.10
N PHE A 35 5.72 -6.80 -19.33
CA PHE A 35 5.15 -5.55 -18.83
C PHE A 35 3.67 -5.40 -19.23
N TRP A 36 3.37 -5.53 -20.52
CA TRP A 36 2.01 -5.34 -21.03
C TRP A 36 1.04 -6.41 -20.51
N GLN A 37 1.49 -7.64 -20.32
CA GLN A 37 0.69 -8.70 -19.71
C GLN A 37 0.36 -8.37 -18.25
N SER A 38 1.32 -7.81 -17.52
CA SER A 38 1.12 -7.34 -16.15
C SER A 38 0.12 -6.19 -16.11
N VAL A 39 0.24 -5.20 -16.99
CA VAL A 39 -0.71 -4.08 -17.11
C VAL A 39 -2.13 -4.58 -17.40
N LEU A 40 -2.28 -5.57 -18.29
CA LEU A 40 -3.57 -6.19 -18.60
C LEU A 40 -4.18 -6.95 -17.41
N ALA A 41 -3.36 -7.49 -16.49
CA ALA A 41 -3.87 -8.08 -15.24
C ALA A 41 -4.30 -6.99 -14.24
N ILE A 42 -3.49 -5.93 -14.12
CA ILE A 42 -3.64 -4.86 -13.13
C ILE A 42 -4.89 -4.02 -13.38
N ILE A 43 -5.10 -3.55 -14.62
CA ILE A 43 -6.19 -2.63 -14.96
C ILE A 43 -7.56 -3.17 -14.56
N PRO A 44 -8.02 -4.33 -15.06
CA PRO A 44 -9.34 -4.86 -14.70
C PRO A 44 -9.44 -5.19 -13.22
N ALA A 45 -8.38 -5.74 -12.61
CA ALA A 45 -8.34 -6.07 -11.19
C ALA A 45 -8.58 -4.83 -10.30
N ILE A 46 -7.88 -3.73 -10.59
CA ILE A 46 -8.04 -2.50 -9.81
C ILE A 46 -9.43 -1.89 -10.00
N LEU A 47 -9.90 -1.80 -11.25
CA LEU A 47 -11.19 -1.20 -11.55
C LEU A 47 -12.32 -1.99 -10.89
N LEU A 48 -12.32 -3.33 -11.01
CA LEU A 48 -13.31 -4.19 -10.36
C LEU A 48 -13.19 -4.16 -8.83
N GLY A 49 -11.99 -4.25 -8.27
CA GLY A 49 -11.78 -4.17 -6.82
C GLY A 49 -12.28 -2.84 -6.23
N SER A 50 -12.03 -1.74 -6.94
CA SER A 50 -12.49 -0.40 -6.53
C SER A 50 -14.02 -0.26 -6.59
N LEU A 51 -14.70 -0.97 -7.50
CA LEU A 51 -16.17 -1.03 -7.55
C LEU A 51 -16.75 -1.84 -6.39
N VAL A 52 -16.13 -2.96 -6.04
CA VAL A 52 -16.57 -3.81 -4.92
C VAL A 52 -16.48 -3.04 -3.61
N SER A 53 -15.41 -2.27 -3.39
CA SER A 53 -15.22 -1.43 -2.21
C SER A 53 -16.29 -0.36 -2.01
N ARG A 54 -17.03 0.02 -3.07
CA ARG A 54 -18.17 0.94 -2.98
C ARG A 54 -19.41 0.27 -2.36
N ARG A 55 -19.54 -1.05 -2.48
CA ARG A 55 -20.64 -1.82 -1.89
C ARG A 55 -20.25 -2.15 -0.44
N GLN A 56 -21.00 -1.64 0.54
CA GLN A 56 -20.70 -1.78 1.96
C GLN A 56 -20.36 -3.23 2.36
N PRO A 57 -19.37 -3.47 3.24
CA PRO A 57 -19.11 -4.82 3.70
C PRO A 57 -20.26 -5.32 4.59
N PHE A 58 -20.82 -6.46 4.21
CA PHE A 58 -21.52 -7.34 5.13
C PHE A 58 -20.58 -7.64 6.32
N ILE A 59 -21.04 -7.44 7.56
CA ILE A 59 -20.31 -7.68 8.82
C ILE A 59 -19.49 -9.00 8.87
N PRO A 60 -19.90 -10.14 8.26
CA PRO A 60 -19.06 -11.34 8.20
C PRO A 60 -17.75 -11.18 7.41
N CYS A 61 -17.70 -10.35 6.36
CA CYS A 61 -16.47 -10.13 5.58
C CYS A 61 -15.36 -9.48 6.40
N ALA A 62 -15.68 -8.58 7.34
CA ALA A 62 -14.67 -7.92 8.17
C ALA A 62 -13.90 -8.90 9.08
N ILE A 63 -14.51 -10.02 9.49
CA ILE A 63 -13.83 -11.05 10.31
C ILE A 63 -12.91 -11.90 9.44
N LEU A 64 -13.38 -12.28 8.25
CA LEU A 64 -12.59 -13.06 7.29
C LEU A 64 -11.38 -12.28 6.78
N LEU A 65 -11.49 -10.96 6.68
CA LEU A 65 -10.42 -10.08 6.21
C LEU A 65 -9.46 -9.64 7.31
N LEU A 66 -9.79 -9.86 8.60
CA LEU A 66 -8.95 -9.44 9.72
C LEU A 66 -7.53 -10.05 9.69
N PRO A 67 -7.32 -11.36 9.46
CA PRO A 67 -5.97 -11.91 9.36
C PRO A 67 -5.19 -11.27 8.21
N LEU A 68 -5.86 -11.05 7.09
CA LEU A 68 -5.27 -10.45 5.90
C LEU A 68 -4.92 -8.96 6.12
N ALA A 69 -5.74 -8.24 6.88
CA ALA A 69 -5.46 -6.87 7.31
C ALA A 69 -4.25 -6.77 8.25
N LEU A 70 -4.08 -7.75 9.14
CA LEU A 70 -2.92 -7.82 10.03
C LEU A 70 -1.64 -8.12 9.25
N VAL A 71 -1.69 -9.06 8.30
CA VAL A 71 -0.58 -9.31 7.36
C VAL A 71 -0.25 -8.07 6.54
N LEU A 72 -1.26 -7.36 6.04
CA LEU A 72 -1.05 -6.10 5.33
C LEU A 72 -0.32 -5.07 6.21
N HIS A 73 -0.68 -4.99 7.49
CA HIS A 73 -0.01 -4.10 8.45
C HIS A 73 1.46 -4.50 8.68
N THR A 74 1.79 -5.79 8.77
CA THR A 74 3.19 -6.22 8.92
C THR A 74 3.99 -5.93 7.65
N VAL A 75 3.42 -6.17 6.46
CA VAL A 75 4.04 -5.79 5.19
C VAL A 75 4.31 -4.29 5.14
N HIS A 76 3.36 -3.48 5.61
CA HIS A 76 3.55 -2.03 5.68
C HIS A 76 4.74 -1.64 6.57
N LEU A 77 4.84 -2.21 7.78
CA LEU A 77 5.97 -1.94 8.68
C LEU A 77 7.32 -2.27 8.04
N GLN A 78 7.42 -3.43 7.36
CA GLN A 78 8.65 -3.87 6.71
C GLN A 78 9.07 -2.93 5.57
N ILE A 79 8.12 -2.50 4.75
CA ILE A 79 8.36 -1.51 3.69
C ILE A 79 8.83 -0.19 4.29
N LEU A 80 8.16 0.30 5.34
CA LEU A 80 8.50 1.57 5.97
C LEU A 80 9.90 1.54 6.59
N ALA A 81 10.29 0.42 7.22
CA ALA A 81 11.64 0.22 7.73
C ALA A 81 12.68 0.19 6.61
N ARG A 82 12.40 -0.48 5.48
CA ARG A 82 13.28 -0.44 4.30
C ARG A 82 13.46 0.98 3.76
N MET A 83 12.37 1.74 3.64
CA MET A 83 12.45 3.14 3.21
C MET A 83 13.29 4.00 4.16
N ALA A 84 13.14 3.80 5.47
CA ALA A 84 13.92 4.54 6.45
C ALA A 84 15.42 4.27 6.35
N ILE A 85 15.84 3.00 6.14
CA ILE A 85 17.26 2.63 5.95
C ILE A 85 17.86 3.32 4.72
N HIS A 86 17.09 3.46 3.64
CA HIS A 86 17.56 4.14 2.44
C HIS A 86 17.65 5.67 2.63
N LEU A 87 16.90 6.25 3.57
CA LEU A 87 16.90 7.69 3.82
C LEU A 87 17.86 8.13 4.93
N LEU A 88 18.00 7.33 5.98
CA LEU A 88 18.68 7.69 7.22
C LEU A 88 19.47 6.49 7.75
N PRO A 89 20.63 6.72 8.40
CA PRO A 89 21.43 5.65 8.99
C PRO A 89 20.65 4.97 10.13
N GLY A 90 20.78 3.65 10.24
CA GLY A 90 20.17 2.88 11.33
C GLY A 90 20.05 1.40 11.01
N THR A 91 19.52 0.61 11.95
CA THR A 91 19.24 -0.81 11.74
C THR A 91 17.75 -1.03 11.46
N PRO A 92 17.37 -2.08 10.70
CA PRO A 92 15.96 -2.38 10.40
C PRO A 92 15.09 -2.49 11.66
N GLN A 93 15.62 -3.09 12.73
CA GLN A 93 14.89 -3.31 13.97
C GLN A 93 14.53 -2.00 14.67
N HIS A 94 15.45 -1.03 14.72
CA HIS A 94 15.17 0.29 15.30
C HIS A 94 14.09 1.02 14.51
N TRP A 95 14.13 0.96 13.17
CA TRP A 95 13.14 1.58 12.31
C TRP A 95 11.76 0.91 12.40
N LEU A 96 11.71 -0.41 12.50
CA LEU A 96 10.47 -1.15 12.76
C LEU A 96 9.83 -0.73 14.08
N LEU A 97 10.62 -0.67 15.16
CA LEU A 97 10.14 -0.26 16.47
C LEU A 97 9.62 1.19 16.43
N LEU A 98 10.37 2.11 15.84
CA LEU A 98 9.96 3.49 15.65
C LEU A 98 8.65 3.60 14.85
N ALA A 99 8.54 2.87 13.75
CA ALA A 99 7.36 2.85 12.89
C ALA A 99 6.10 2.39 13.64
N VAL A 100 6.20 1.29 14.39
CA VAL A 100 5.10 0.79 15.23
C VAL A 100 4.72 1.82 16.29
N SER A 101 5.70 2.38 17.01
CA SER A 101 5.46 3.38 18.05
C SER A 101 4.80 4.64 17.50
N LEU A 102 5.31 5.19 16.40
CA LEU A 102 4.74 6.39 15.77
C LEU A 102 3.33 6.12 15.23
N SER A 103 3.10 5.00 14.56
CA SER A 103 1.77 4.65 14.04
C SER A 103 0.75 4.50 15.18
N ALA A 104 1.14 3.83 16.28
CA ALA A 104 0.29 3.68 17.46
C ALA A 104 -0.02 5.04 18.12
N LEU A 105 0.99 5.90 18.31
CA LEU A 105 0.81 7.25 18.86
C LEU A 105 -0.10 8.12 17.97
N LEU A 106 0.11 8.09 16.65
CA LEU A 106 -0.70 8.83 15.68
C LEU A 106 -2.16 8.35 15.65
N ALA A 107 -2.42 7.06 15.89
CA ALA A 107 -3.79 6.55 15.98
C ALA A 107 -4.60 7.22 17.12
N PHE A 108 -3.93 7.65 18.19
CA PHE A 108 -4.54 8.40 19.30
C PHE A 108 -4.79 9.88 18.96
N ILE A 109 -3.95 10.51 18.13
CA ILE A 109 -3.96 11.97 17.80
C ILE A 109 -5.24 12.45 17.10
N GLY A 110 -6.16 11.56 16.74
CA GLY A 110 -7.51 11.92 16.29
C GLY A 110 -7.67 11.88 14.77
N PRO A 111 -8.85 11.48 14.24
CA PRO A 111 -9.09 11.40 12.80
C PRO A 111 -8.93 12.72 12.02
N PRO A 112 -9.32 13.91 12.55
CA PRO A 112 -9.31 15.11 11.73
C PRO A 112 -7.91 15.54 11.31
N LEU A 113 -6.90 15.37 12.17
CA LEU A 113 -5.52 15.74 11.83
C LEU A 113 -4.95 14.78 10.77
N LEU A 114 -5.17 13.47 10.92
CA LEU A 114 -4.71 12.48 9.95
C LEU A 114 -5.37 12.66 8.57
N TYR A 115 -6.67 12.92 8.54
CA TYR A 115 -7.39 13.14 7.27
C TYR A 115 -6.93 14.42 6.57
N ARG A 116 -6.66 15.50 7.34
CA ARG A 116 -6.08 16.73 6.81
C ARG A 116 -4.68 16.49 6.27
N LEU A 117 -3.80 15.82 7.02
CA LEU A 117 -2.44 15.50 6.59
C LEU A 117 -2.44 14.74 5.27
N LEU A 118 -3.21 13.65 5.16
CA LEU A 118 -3.29 12.86 3.93
C LEU A 118 -3.85 13.67 2.75
N THR A 119 -4.86 14.51 3.00
CA THR A 119 -5.41 15.41 1.97
C THR A 119 -4.36 16.42 1.48
N LEU A 120 -3.54 16.97 2.38
CA LEU A 120 -2.48 17.92 2.04
C LEU A 120 -1.31 17.27 1.28
N LEU A 121 -1.02 16.00 1.56
CA LEU A 121 0.03 15.25 0.86
C LEU A 121 -0.40 14.82 -0.55
N ALA A 122 -1.70 14.61 -0.79
CA ALA A 122 -2.23 14.15 -2.06
C ALA A 122 -1.71 14.91 -3.31
N PRO A 123 -1.70 16.27 -3.38
CA PRO A 123 -1.18 16.97 -4.55
C PRO A 123 0.32 16.72 -4.78
N LEU A 124 1.13 16.63 -3.73
CA LEU A 124 2.55 16.32 -3.84
C LEU A 124 2.77 14.89 -4.37
N LEU A 125 1.98 13.94 -3.86
CA LEU A 125 2.02 12.54 -4.33
C LEU A 125 1.54 12.41 -5.77
N ALA A 126 0.50 13.17 -6.17
CA ALA A 126 0.04 13.21 -7.54
C ALA A 126 1.11 13.77 -8.49
N LEU A 127 1.80 14.84 -8.08
CA LEU A 127 2.94 15.39 -8.82
C LEU A 127 4.05 14.34 -8.98
N VAL A 128 4.44 13.66 -7.90
CA VAL A 128 5.43 12.57 -7.94
C VAL A 128 4.99 11.46 -8.88
N LEU A 129 3.73 11.04 -8.81
CA LEU A 129 3.20 10.00 -9.71
C LEU A 129 3.28 10.41 -11.18
N VAL A 130 2.93 11.66 -11.49
CA VAL A 130 3.00 12.21 -12.85
C VAL A 130 4.46 12.23 -13.32
N LEU A 131 5.37 12.80 -12.52
CA LEU A 131 6.79 12.89 -12.88
C LEU A 131 7.40 11.50 -13.14
N LEU A 132 7.20 10.56 -12.22
CA LEU A 132 7.72 9.19 -12.37
C LEU A 132 7.01 8.43 -13.50
N GLY A 133 5.70 8.60 -13.65
CA GLY A 133 4.90 7.93 -14.67
C GLY A 133 5.25 8.37 -16.09
N PHE A 134 5.60 9.64 -16.30
CA PHE A 134 6.10 10.13 -17.59
C PHE A 134 7.57 9.79 -17.81
N ALA A 135 8.42 9.89 -16.79
CA ALA A 135 9.85 9.67 -16.97
C ALA A 135 10.22 8.20 -17.09
N ALA A 136 9.53 7.29 -16.40
CA ALA A 136 9.89 5.87 -16.40
C ALA A 136 9.85 5.25 -17.82
N PRO A 137 8.81 5.43 -18.65
CA PRO A 137 8.82 4.93 -20.03
C PRO A 137 9.88 5.58 -20.94
N LEU A 138 10.40 6.76 -20.58
CA LEU A 138 11.46 7.44 -21.32
C LEU A 138 12.86 6.97 -20.91
N LEU A 139 13.00 6.45 -19.69
CA LEU A 139 14.29 6.04 -19.11
C LEU A 139 14.48 4.53 -19.03
N LEU A 140 13.38 3.77 -19.08
CA LEU A 140 13.33 2.33 -18.94
C LEU A 140 12.76 1.71 -20.21
N GLU A 141 13.44 0.66 -20.67
CA GLU A 141 13.01 -0.13 -21.79
C GLU A 141 12.39 -1.43 -21.26
N ALA A 142 11.11 -1.63 -21.54
CA ALA A 142 10.34 -2.72 -20.96
C ALA A 142 10.90 -4.09 -21.34
N ASP A 143 10.79 -5.06 -20.42
CA ASP A 143 11.13 -6.47 -20.60
C ASP A 143 12.64 -6.75 -20.83
N THR A 144 13.50 -5.73 -20.73
CA THR A 144 14.96 -5.87 -20.88
C THR A 144 15.64 -6.65 -19.76
N ALA A 145 15.05 -6.70 -18.56
CA ALA A 145 15.57 -7.49 -17.45
C ALA A 145 15.22 -8.98 -17.56
N GLN A 146 14.23 -9.33 -18.39
CA GLN A 146 13.73 -10.69 -18.52
C GLN A 146 14.43 -11.42 -19.67
N ARG A 147 15.05 -12.57 -19.37
CA ARG A 147 15.75 -13.36 -20.41
C ARG A 147 14.80 -14.01 -21.41
N GLN A 148 13.56 -14.33 -21.00
CA GLN A 148 12.50 -14.91 -21.84
C GLN A 148 11.12 -14.57 -21.24
N PRO A 149 10.50 -13.42 -21.59
CA PRO A 149 9.14 -13.13 -21.15
C PRO A 149 8.18 -14.18 -21.71
N GLY A 150 7.39 -14.79 -20.83
CA GLY A 150 6.47 -15.87 -21.17
C GLY A 150 5.13 -15.68 -20.48
N PHE A 151 4.03 -15.89 -21.21
CA PHE A 151 2.72 -15.79 -20.59
C PHE A 151 2.45 -16.99 -19.67
N ALA A 152 2.16 -16.71 -18.40
CA ALA A 152 1.79 -17.71 -17.41
C ALA A 152 0.48 -17.33 -16.72
N TRP A 153 -0.55 -18.18 -16.85
CA TRP A 153 -1.86 -17.96 -16.22
C TRP A 153 -1.78 -17.84 -14.70
N SER A 154 -0.91 -18.62 -14.07
CA SER A 154 -0.71 -18.56 -12.62
C SER A 154 -0.19 -17.19 -12.18
N ALA A 155 0.77 -16.62 -12.91
CA ALA A 155 1.31 -15.29 -12.65
C ALA A 155 0.31 -14.18 -12.93
N PHE A 156 -0.45 -14.32 -14.03
CA PHE A 156 -1.49 -13.36 -14.38
C PHE A 156 -2.59 -13.32 -13.31
N ALA A 157 -3.05 -14.50 -12.88
CA ALA A 157 -4.05 -14.64 -11.84
C ALA A 157 -3.54 -14.17 -10.46
N SER A 158 -2.29 -14.49 -10.09
CA SER A 158 -1.72 -14.08 -8.80
C SER A 158 -1.62 -12.55 -8.70
N LEU A 159 -1.15 -11.89 -9.78
CA LEU A 159 -1.07 -10.43 -9.87
C LEU A 159 -2.47 -9.79 -9.81
N ALA A 160 -3.43 -10.31 -10.59
CA ALA A 160 -4.79 -9.81 -10.60
C ALA A 160 -5.47 -9.96 -9.21
N VAL A 161 -5.28 -11.10 -8.54
CA VAL A 161 -5.80 -11.33 -7.18
C VAL A 161 -5.15 -10.38 -6.18
N ALA A 162 -3.82 -10.23 -6.21
CA ALA A 162 -3.12 -9.31 -5.32
C ALA A 162 -3.58 -7.85 -5.51
N ALA A 163 -3.71 -7.40 -6.76
CA ALA A 163 -4.21 -6.07 -7.09
C ALA A 163 -5.67 -5.86 -6.62
N THR A 164 -6.53 -6.86 -6.80
CA THR A 164 -7.93 -6.81 -6.35
C THR A 164 -8.04 -6.78 -4.83
N LEU A 165 -7.28 -7.66 -4.14
CA LEU A 165 -7.26 -7.72 -2.67
C LEU A 165 -6.80 -6.40 -2.07
N TRP A 166 -5.78 -5.77 -2.65
CA TRP A 166 -5.31 -4.46 -2.23
C TRP A 166 -6.45 -3.42 -2.23
N GLN A 167 -7.21 -3.37 -3.34
CA GLN A 167 -8.33 -2.43 -3.47
C GLN A 167 -9.50 -2.69 -2.53
N ILE A 168 -9.68 -3.94 -2.08
CA ILE A 168 -10.79 -4.33 -1.18
C ILE A 168 -10.41 -4.12 0.28
N LEU A 169 -9.18 -4.48 0.67
CA LEU A 169 -8.75 -4.49 2.07
C LEU A 169 -8.70 -3.09 2.69
N LEU A 170 -8.12 -2.13 1.97
CA LEU A 170 -7.86 -0.81 2.52
C LEU A 170 -9.16 -0.03 2.79
N PRO A 171 -10.15 -0.01 1.88
CA PRO A 171 -11.46 0.58 2.16
C PRO A 171 -12.26 -0.19 3.21
N ALA A 172 -12.24 -1.53 3.19
CA ALA A 172 -13.00 -2.34 4.17
C ALA A 172 -12.62 -2.02 5.62
N LEU A 173 -11.37 -1.61 5.87
CA LEU A 173 -10.90 -1.23 7.20
C LEU A 173 -11.32 0.19 7.60
N VAL A 174 -11.43 1.11 6.65
CA VAL A 174 -11.54 2.57 6.93
C VAL A 174 -12.95 3.13 6.64
N ASN A 175 -13.87 2.33 6.11
CA ASN A 175 -15.16 2.77 5.59
C ASN A 175 -16.10 3.36 6.67
N GLN A 176 -16.04 4.69 6.84
CA GLN A 176 -16.98 5.53 7.60
C GLN A 176 -17.73 6.50 6.67
N GLY A 177 -17.57 6.38 5.35
CA GLY A 177 -18.13 7.25 4.30
C GLY A 177 -17.88 6.69 2.89
N PRO A 178 -18.50 7.24 1.83
CA PRO A 178 -18.38 6.68 0.49
C PRO A 178 -16.93 6.72 -0.02
N ALA A 179 -16.40 5.54 -0.36
CA ALA A 179 -15.12 5.42 -1.04
C ALA A 179 -15.16 6.16 -2.38
N HIS A 180 -14.21 7.05 -2.63
CA HIS A 180 -14.12 7.74 -3.91
C HIS A 180 -13.38 6.86 -4.92
N TYR A 181 -14.11 6.31 -5.89
CA TYR A 181 -13.59 5.39 -6.91
C TYR A 181 -12.31 5.90 -7.59
N LEU A 182 -12.26 7.18 -7.97
CA LEU A 182 -11.09 7.78 -8.60
C LEU A 182 -9.92 7.93 -7.62
N GLY A 183 -10.20 8.28 -6.35
CA GLY A 183 -9.17 8.35 -5.31
C GLY A 183 -8.54 6.99 -5.01
N LEU A 184 -9.29 5.89 -5.19
CA LEU A 184 -8.74 4.55 -5.03
C LEU A 184 -8.02 4.05 -6.29
N SER A 185 -8.65 4.15 -7.45
CA SER A 185 -8.16 3.48 -8.67
C SER A 185 -6.94 4.17 -9.26
N LEU A 186 -6.92 5.51 -9.36
CA LEU A 186 -5.82 6.26 -9.99
C LEU A 186 -4.43 6.03 -9.36
N PRO A 187 -4.22 6.23 -8.04
CA PRO A 187 -2.90 6.07 -7.46
C PRO A 187 -2.39 4.63 -7.57
N ALA A 188 -3.28 3.65 -7.41
CA ALA A 188 -2.91 2.25 -7.47
C ALA A 188 -2.62 1.80 -8.90
N LEU A 189 -3.40 2.25 -9.90
CA LEU A 189 -3.10 1.99 -11.32
C LEU A 189 -1.72 2.55 -11.67
N GLY A 190 -1.48 3.82 -11.32
CA GLY A 190 -0.21 4.47 -11.56
C GLY A 190 0.97 3.72 -10.93
N LEU A 191 0.87 3.39 -9.64
CA LEU A 191 1.94 2.71 -8.92
C LEU A 191 2.13 1.24 -9.32
N MET A 192 1.05 0.46 -9.52
CA MET A 192 1.17 -0.94 -9.94
C MET A 192 1.74 -1.03 -11.36
N CYS A 193 1.30 -0.17 -12.29
CA CYS A 193 1.86 -0.13 -13.63
C CYS A 193 3.32 0.35 -13.64
N LEU A 194 3.65 1.39 -12.84
CA LEU A 194 5.04 1.83 -12.66
C LEU A 194 5.91 0.72 -12.10
N GLY A 195 5.41 -0.03 -11.11
CA GLY A 195 6.11 -1.17 -10.54
C GLY A 195 6.33 -2.29 -11.54
N ALA A 196 5.33 -2.61 -12.37
CA ALA A 196 5.47 -3.58 -13.44
C ALA A 196 6.51 -3.16 -14.49
N LEU A 197 6.55 -1.88 -14.86
CA LEU A 197 7.56 -1.37 -15.80
C LEU A 197 8.96 -1.45 -15.19
N MET A 198 9.11 -1.03 -13.94
CA MET A 198 10.40 -1.08 -13.24
C MET A 198 10.92 -2.51 -13.10
N ALA A 199 10.06 -3.45 -12.71
CA ALA A 199 10.45 -4.84 -12.52
C ALA A 199 10.77 -5.57 -13.83
N SER A 200 10.17 -5.15 -14.95
CA SER A 200 10.49 -5.73 -16.26
C SER A 200 11.75 -5.14 -16.88
N ALA A 201 12.13 -3.92 -16.51
CA ALA A 201 13.29 -3.21 -17.06
C ALA A 201 14.54 -3.25 -16.16
N ILE A 202 14.39 -3.45 -14.84
CA ILE A 202 15.49 -3.41 -13.87
C ILE A 202 15.69 -4.82 -13.28
N PRO A 203 16.83 -5.50 -13.52
CA PRO A 203 17.05 -6.86 -13.04
C PRO A 203 17.11 -6.94 -11.51
N ALA A 204 16.07 -7.55 -10.94
CA ALA A 204 15.91 -7.99 -9.55
C ALA A 204 16.48 -7.02 -8.50
N VAL A 205 15.72 -5.97 -8.16
CA VAL A 205 16.08 -5.03 -7.11
C VAL A 205 14.91 -4.81 -6.15
N ASP A 206 15.25 -4.61 -4.87
CA ASP A 206 14.38 -4.05 -3.84
C ASP A 206 13.50 -2.92 -4.42
N THR A 207 12.17 -3.05 -4.25
CA THR A 207 11.18 -2.13 -4.82
C THR A 207 11.42 -0.69 -4.38
N VAL A 208 11.85 -0.51 -3.13
CA VAL A 208 12.12 0.79 -2.52
C VAL A 208 13.37 1.42 -3.12
N LEU A 209 14.45 0.65 -3.23
CA LEU A 209 15.70 1.11 -3.82
C LEU A 209 15.52 1.46 -5.30
N SER A 210 14.82 0.62 -6.05
CA SER A 210 14.52 0.85 -7.46
C SER A 210 13.79 2.17 -7.67
N LEU A 211 12.79 2.45 -6.83
CA LEU A 211 12.00 3.67 -6.91
C LEU A 211 12.87 4.91 -6.63
N ARG A 212 13.73 4.80 -5.62
CA ARG A 212 14.68 5.88 -5.31
C ARG A 212 15.61 6.14 -6.48
N LEU A 213 16.27 5.12 -7.00
CA LEU A 213 17.23 5.26 -8.10
C LEU A 213 16.57 5.82 -9.36
N LEU A 214 15.34 5.39 -9.68
CA LEU A 214 14.56 5.96 -10.77
C LEU A 214 14.32 7.46 -10.56
N GLY A 215 13.88 7.86 -9.36
CA GLY A 215 13.65 9.26 -9.03
C GLY A 215 14.93 10.11 -9.10
N GLU A 216 16.03 9.63 -8.51
CA GLU A 216 17.33 10.32 -8.52
C GLU A 216 17.88 10.52 -9.94
N ARG A 217 17.57 9.61 -10.87
CA ARG A 217 17.98 9.73 -12.28
C ARG A 217 17.24 10.84 -13.03
N ILE A 218 16.05 11.22 -12.58
CA ILE A 218 15.22 12.25 -13.23
C ILE A 218 15.67 13.63 -12.80
N ILE A 219 15.62 13.88 -11.49
CA ILE A 219 16.06 15.12 -10.85
C ILE A 219 16.76 14.72 -9.54
N PRO A 220 17.97 15.24 -9.27
CA PRO A 220 18.65 14.98 -7.99
C PRO A 220 17.76 15.30 -6.80
N GLY A 221 17.63 14.36 -5.88
CA GLY A 221 16.80 14.46 -4.67
C GLY A 221 15.34 14.05 -4.85
N LEU A 222 14.82 13.87 -6.07
CA LEU A 222 13.43 13.47 -6.30
C LEU A 222 13.15 12.08 -5.70
N GLY A 223 14.04 11.11 -5.90
CA GLY A 223 13.87 9.75 -5.38
C GLY A 223 13.79 9.72 -3.86
N SER A 224 14.70 10.42 -3.19
CA SER A 224 14.70 10.54 -1.73
C SER A 224 13.45 11.30 -1.21
N ALA A 225 13.02 12.35 -1.90
CA ALA A 225 11.78 13.07 -1.57
C ALA A 225 10.53 12.18 -1.76
N THR A 226 10.47 11.39 -2.83
CA THR A 226 9.41 10.41 -3.07
C THR A 226 9.32 9.40 -1.92
N LEU A 227 10.44 8.84 -1.49
CA LEU A 227 10.45 7.92 -0.36
C LEU A 227 9.99 8.59 0.94
N ALA A 228 10.44 9.82 1.23
CA ALA A 228 10.02 10.54 2.42
C ALA A 228 8.50 10.81 2.43
N LEU A 229 7.95 11.26 1.29
CA LEU A 229 6.52 11.50 1.14
C LEU A 229 5.70 10.20 1.28
N LEU A 230 6.15 9.12 0.65
CA LEU A 230 5.52 7.81 0.78
C LEU A 230 5.57 7.31 2.24
N ALA A 231 6.68 7.49 2.96
CA ALA A 231 6.83 7.04 4.35
C ALA A 231 5.84 7.78 5.26
N LEU A 232 5.73 9.10 5.08
CA LEU A 232 4.81 9.93 5.84
C LEU A 232 3.35 9.58 5.53
N CYS A 233 3.02 9.39 4.25
CA CYS A 233 1.69 8.99 3.83
C CYS A 233 1.30 7.62 4.39
N MET A 234 2.25 6.69 4.37
CA MET A 234 2.10 5.33 4.89
C MET A 234 1.88 5.30 6.40
N LEU A 235 2.66 6.06 7.17
CA LEU A 235 2.42 6.26 8.61
C LEU A 235 1.00 6.79 8.89
N GLY A 236 0.55 7.79 8.11
CA GLY A 236 -0.79 8.34 8.21
C GLY A 236 -1.88 7.32 7.90
N ALA A 237 -1.74 6.58 6.78
CA ALA A 237 -2.69 5.56 6.36
C ALA A 237 -2.77 4.40 7.38
N MET A 238 -1.63 3.95 7.89
CA MET A 238 -1.56 2.92 8.93
C MET A 238 -2.21 3.37 10.24
N ALA A 239 -2.00 4.63 10.67
CA ALA A 239 -2.64 5.18 11.86
C ALA A 239 -4.17 5.22 11.71
N VAL A 240 -4.68 5.61 10.53
CA VAL A 240 -6.11 5.59 10.21
C VAL A 240 -6.68 4.17 10.25
N GLN A 241 -6.00 3.20 9.60
CA GLN A 241 -6.40 1.79 9.61
C GLN A 241 -6.38 1.18 11.01
N GLY A 242 -5.32 1.44 11.78
CA GLY A 242 -5.17 0.94 13.15
C GLY A 242 -6.27 1.47 14.06
N ARG A 243 -6.61 2.75 13.96
CA ARG A 243 -7.75 3.32 14.69
C ARG A 243 -9.07 2.68 14.28
N ALA A 244 -9.31 2.54 12.98
CA ALA A 244 -10.55 1.98 12.48
C ALA A 244 -10.73 0.52 12.95
N LEU A 245 -9.65 -0.26 12.93
CA LEU A 245 -9.58 -1.58 13.53
C LEU A 245 -9.96 -1.53 15.02
N VAL A 246 -9.29 -0.73 15.84
CA VAL A 246 -9.59 -0.59 17.28
C VAL A 246 -11.05 -0.22 17.53
N THR A 247 -11.61 0.72 16.75
CA THR A 247 -13.02 1.09 16.88
C THR A 247 -13.98 -0.05 16.52
N ALA A 248 -13.68 -0.83 15.48
CA ALA A 248 -14.46 -2.01 15.10
C ALA A 248 -14.40 -3.11 16.18
N LEU A 249 -13.27 -3.24 16.89
CA LEU A 249 -13.13 -4.16 18.02
C LEU A 249 -13.90 -3.69 19.25
N ALA A 250 -13.86 -2.38 19.54
CA ALA A 250 -14.54 -1.77 20.69
C ALA A 250 -16.08 -1.79 20.56
N ALA A 251 -16.61 -1.71 19.33
CA ALA A 251 -18.05 -1.67 19.07
C ALA A 251 -18.78 -3.04 19.20
N ARG A 252 -18.08 -4.14 19.48
CA ARG A 252 -18.69 -5.49 19.52
C ARG A 252 -19.12 -5.94 20.94
N PRO A 253 -20.27 -6.64 21.08
CA PRO A 253 -20.71 -7.18 22.35
C PRO A 253 -19.73 -8.24 22.90
N ARG A 254 -19.67 -8.34 24.24
CA ARG A 254 -18.78 -9.19 25.09
C ARG A 254 -18.85 -10.71 24.81
N LYS A 255 -18.66 -11.21 23.58
CA LYS A 255 -18.50 -12.65 23.32
C LYS A 255 -17.01 -13.03 23.30
N THR A 256 -16.62 -13.84 24.28
CA THR A 256 -15.25 -14.26 24.63
C THR A 256 -14.48 -14.89 23.46
N LYS A 257 -15.16 -15.64 22.59
CA LYS A 257 -14.52 -16.34 21.44
C LYS A 257 -13.92 -15.39 20.40
N ALA A 258 -14.55 -14.23 20.16
CA ALA A 258 -14.05 -13.24 19.22
C ALA A 258 -12.78 -12.56 19.76
N ARG A 259 -12.70 -12.32 21.08
CA ARG A 259 -11.50 -11.75 21.74
C ARG A 259 -10.31 -12.70 21.65
N VAL A 260 -10.53 -14.01 21.78
CA VAL A 260 -9.45 -15.00 21.68
C VAL A 260 -8.88 -15.07 20.27
N LEU A 261 -9.71 -15.06 19.22
CA LEU A 261 -9.25 -15.02 17.83
C LEU A 261 -8.52 -13.71 17.49
N LEU A 262 -8.95 -12.59 18.09
CA LEU A 262 -8.30 -11.28 17.95
C LEU A 262 -6.95 -11.21 18.63
N LEU A 263 -6.86 -11.70 19.86
CA LEU A 263 -5.60 -11.80 20.60
C LEU A 263 -4.66 -12.75 19.87
N ALA A 264 -5.16 -13.89 19.38
CA ALA A 264 -4.38 -14.82 18.57
C ALA A 264 -3.89 -14.16 17.28
N GLY A 265 -4.74 -13.42 16.54
CA GLY A 265 -4.32 -12.69 15.35
C GLY A 265 -3.31 -11.58 15.65
N PHE A 266 -3.50 -10.82 16.72
CA PHE A 266 -2.57 -9.77 17.16
C PHE A 266 -1.22 -10.36 17.59
N VAL A 267 -1.22 -11.43 18.39
CA VAL A 267 -0.03 -12.18 18.80
C VAL A 267 0.66 -12.79 17.58
N MET A 268 -0.08 -13.36 16.63
CA MET A 268 0.48 -13.91 15.40
C MET A 268 1.08 -12.82 14.50
N SER A 269 0.48 -11.64 14.45
CA SER A 269 1.03 -10.46 13.76
C SER A 269 2.32 -9.97 14.42
N LEU A 270 2.34 -9.92 15.76
CA LEU A 270 3.55 -9.64 16.55
C LEU A 270 4.65 -10.67 16.31
N LEU A 271 4.30 -11.96 16.25
CA LEU A 271 5.25 -13.03 15.91
C LEU A 271 5.78 -12.90 14.48
N LEU A 272 4.94 -12.48 13.53
CA LEU A 272 5.35 -12.19 12.15
C LEU A 272 6.27 -10.96 12.04
N THR A 273 6.20 -9.99 12.95
CA THR A 273 7.18 -8.89 12.99
C THR A 273 8.59 -9.33 13.40
N TRP A 274 8.70 -10.50 14.06
CA TRP A 274 9.97 -11.11 14.47
C TRP A 274 10.54 -12.11 13.47
N VAL A 275 9.79 -12.48 12.43
CA VAL A 275 10.32 -13.27 11.31
C VAL A 275 10.77 -12.30 10.23
N PRO A 276 12.09 -12.10 10.05
CA PRO A 276 12.54 -11.31 8.92
C PRO A 276 12.24 -12.09 7.64
N LEU A 277 11.36 -11.53 6.81
CA LEU A 277 11.21 -11.92 5.42
C LEU A 277 12.40 -11.33 4.65
N TYR A 278 13.55 -12.00 4.76
CA TYR A 278 14.73 -11.75 3.93
C TYR A 278 14.52 -12.37 2.54
#